data_AF-A0AAU1G785-F1
#
_entry.id   AF-A0AAU1G785-F1
#
_cell.length_a   1.000
_cell.length_b   1.000
_cell.length_c   1.000
_cell.angle_alpha   90.00
_cell.angle_beta   90.00
_cell.angle_gamma   90.00
#
_symmetry.space_group_name_H-M   'P 1'
#
loop_
_entity.id
_entity.type
_entity.pdbx_description
1 polymer ?
#
loop_
_entity_poly.entity_id
_entity_poly.type
_entity_poly.pdbx_seq_one_letter_code
_entity_poly.pdbx_strand_id
1 'polypeptide(L)'
;MTDISYFRRCACKVPVLNGAGEPVLLSDGTPKMKEVGATCPKLKQKGHSTWYFYFELESGENGKRRRIRRGGFKTQDDAKVAAKKELKKAEGGTDILSSATVGDDLTAWVERKGSLARTTSHGYEGHIRLYLMPHLGHIKRKDLHARHIEAMYAAIKKENAERLLHHGRVVELAEARDAAKEAWIRASGKGEERRQARSAYLDANAALRKGRRGLRKITGPATLHRINATLSSFLNSGIKRLEYQTNWASLIELPPVKRPKPLVWTPERVEHWQRTGEKPGPVMVWTPEQAGAFLDFVADDRLYALWDTFTFLGPRRGEMAALPWTEVSLTALSMRISAQLVEVAYRVYGEEPKADSVRTMSISTHSGRVLTAHQAHQEHERSEWEGEEAWVESGCVFTMENGAALHPDWISRRFKRLVELSGLPPVRLHDLRHLSASLALLAGTDIKVVQERLGHSSRQITSDTYTSVLPELFRTEAESTVAVVPRGGEVSYTVKKALKIPGSVFAQDVAVLFARAASTGHKSRWAVEVQATAGGDVFGRIHTEAQAAERAVEAAEAWLRAYCTEQGYEVIRSENLADRIPEDHKATLALVRLVIDRTSASGRDEPVSRFLAGTRKASVGSG
;
A
#
# COMPACT_ATOMS: atom_id res chain seq x y z
N MET A 1 -46.74 -14.69 -30.42
CA MET A 1 -45.88 -15.88 -30.37
C MET A 1 -45.24 -16.05 -31.73
N THR A 2 -43.93 -16.12 -31.79
CA THR A 2 -43.22 -16.33 -33.06
C THR A 2 -43.32 -17.79 -33.45
N ASP A 3 -43.97 -18.09 -34.57
CA ASP A 3 -44.18 -19.48 -34.99
C ASP A 3 -42.86 -20.16 -35.37
N ILE A 4 -42.52 -21.21 -34.63
CA ILE A 4 -41.34 -22.03 -34.93
C ILE A 4 -41.74 -23.12 -35.92
N SER A 5 -41.12 -23.09 -37.10
CA SER A 5 -41.28 -24.10 -38.14
C SER A 5 -40.20 -25.17 -38.03
N TYR A 6 -40.60 -26.45 -38.09
CA TYR A 6 -39.70 -27.60 -38.05
C TYR A 6 -39.77 -28.39 -39.36
N PHE A 7 -38.61 -28.75 -39.92
CA PHE A 7 -38.55 -29.44 -41.20
C PHE A 7 -37.32 -30.35 -41.32
N ARG A 8 -37.36 -31.33 -42.23
CA ARG A 8 -36.24 -32.22 -42.51
C ARG A 8 -35.46 -31.76 -43.73
N ARG A 9 -34.14 -31.96 -43.71
CA ARG A 9 -33.26 -31.78 -44.86
C ARG A 9 -32.37 -32.99 -45.05
N CYS A 10 -32.13 -33.37 -46.30
CA CYS A 10 -31.17 -34.40 -46.70
C CYS A 10 -30.06 -33.79 -47.57
N ALA A 11 -28.94 -34.47 -47.67
CA ALA A 11 -27.80 -34.06 -48.51
C ALA A 11 -27.87 -34.57 -49.96
N CYS A 12 -28.98 -35.21 -50.37
CA CYS A 12 -29.15 -35.71 -51.74
C CYS A 12 -29.06 -34.58 -52.74
N LYS A 13 -28.32 -34.81 -53.82
CA LYS A 13 -28.18 -33.89 -54.94
C LYS A 13 -28.61 -34.57 -56.23
N VAL A 14 -29.23 -33.79 -57.12
CA VAL A 14 -29.60 -34.20 -58.48
C VAL A 14 -29.10 -33.15 -59.47
N PRO A 15 -28.81 -33.53 -60.73
CA PRO A 15 -28.49 -32.57 -61.77
C PRO A 15 -29.64 -31.57 -61.96
N VAL A 16 -29.29 -30.30 -62.17
CA VAL A 16 -30.23 -29.29 -62.66
C VAL A 16 -30.48 -29.61 -64.13
N LEU A 17 -31.74 -29.82 -64.51
CA LEU A 17 -32.12 -30.09 -65.90
C LEU A 17 -32.58 -28.81 -66.59
N ASN A 18 -32.28 -28.68 -67.89
CA ASN A 18 -32.80 -27.61 -68.76
C ASN A 18 -34.24 -27.92 -69.20
N GLY A 19 -34.85 -27.04 -70.01
CA GLY A 19 -36.21 -27.23 -70.53
C GLY A 19 -36.40 -28.47 -71.42
N ALA A 20 -35.31 -29.04 -71.94
CA ALA A 20 -35.30 -30.28 -72.73
C ALA A 20 -35.04 -31.55 -71.89
N GLY A 21 -34.87 -31.41 -70.57
CA GLY A 21 -34.60 -32.54 -69.67
C GLY A 21 -33.12 -32.95 -69.58
N GLU A 22 -32.19 -32.18 -70.14
CA GLU A 22 -30.76 -32.47 -70.13
C GLU A 22 -30.03 -31.74 -68.99
N PRO A 23 -28.96 -32.32 -68.41
CA PRO A 23 -28.20 -31.68 -67.34
C PRO A 23 -27.56 -30.36 -67.79
N VAL A 24 -27.82 -29.28 -67.04
CA VAL A 24 -27.11 -28.01 -67.15
C VAL A 24 -25.68 -28.21 -66.68
N LEU A 25 -24.70 -28.06 -67.57
CA LEU A 25 -23.28 -28.21 -67.26
C LEU A 25 -22.66 -26.89 -66.78
N LEU A 26 -21.66 -26.99 -65.90
CA LEU A 26 -20.78 -25.90 -65.51
C LEU A 26 -19.66 -25.73 -66.55
N SER A 27 -18.87 -24.65 -66.41
CA SER A 27 -17.77 -24.32 -67.34
C SER A 27 -16.68 -25.39 -67.43
N ASP A 28 -16.61 -26.31 -66.47
CA ASP A 28 -15.69 -27.44 -66.42
C ASP A 28 -16.29 -28.75 -67.00
N GLY A 29 -17.49 -28.68 -67.59
CA GLY A 29 -18.20 -29.82 -68.16
C GLY A 29 -18.94 -30.69 -67.14
N THR A 30 -18.91 -30.36 -65.85
CA THR A 30 -19.62 -31.13 -64.82
C THR A 30 -21.08 -30.69 -64.66
N PRO A 31 -22.03 -31.59 -64.33
CA PRO A 31 -23.42 -31.21 -64.11
C PRO A 31 -23.58 -30.29 -62.90
N LYS A 32 -24.28 -29.16 -63.09
CA LYS A 32 -24.68 -28.30 -61.98
C LYS A 32 -25.66 -29.05 -61.09
N MET A 33 -25.26 -29.33 -59.86
CA MET A 33 -26.07 -30.09 -58.91
C MET A 33 -26.96 -29.18 -58.05
N LYS A 34 -28.22 -29.58 -57.83
CA LYS A 34 -29.12 -28.97 -56.84
C LYS A 34 -29.47 -29.95 -55.72
N GLU A 35 -29.71 -29.45 -54.52
CA GLU A 35 -30.26 -30.27 -53.43
C GLU A 35 -31.68 -30.72 -53.80
N VAL A 36 -31.99 -32.00 -53.57
CA VAL A 36 -33.35 -32.55 -53.80
C VAL A 36 -34.36 -31.93 -52.82
N GLY A 37 -33.92 -31.59 -51.61
CA GLY A 37 -34.76 -30.87 -50.64
C GLY A 37 -35.95 -31.69 -50.13
N ALA A 38 -37.12 -31.05 -50.05
CA ALA A 38 -38.33 -31.63 -49.44
C ALA A 38 -38.94 -32.79 -50.24
N THR A 39 -38.62 -32.91 -51.53
CA THR A 39 -39.13 -33.96 -52.42
C THR A 39 -38.26 -35.22 -52.41
N CYS A 40 -37.23 -35.30 -51.55
CA CYS A 40 -36.38 -36.48 -51.47
C CYS A 40 -37.20 -37.71 -51.03
N PRO A 41 -37.22 -38.81 -51.82
CA PRO A 41 -37.99 -40.01 -51.48
C PRO A 41 -37.47 -40.68 -50.19
N LYS A 42 -36.19 -40.47 -49.87
CA LYS A 42 -35.54 -41.00 -48.66
C LYS A 42 -35.65 -40.07 -47.45
N LEU A 43 -36.31 -38.91 -47.56
CA LEU A 43 -36.35 -37.89 -46.49
C LEU A 43 -36.91 -38.43 -45.16
N LYS A 44 -37.84 -39.39 -45.22
CA LYS A 44 -38.42 -40.00 -44.01
C LYS A 44 -37.57 -41.13 -43.41
N GLN A 45 -36.58 -41.66 -44.15
CA GLN A 45 -35.75 -42.79 -43.73
C GLN A 45 -34.84 -42.40 -42.56
N LYS A 46 -34.72 -43.30 -41.58
CA LYS A 46 -33.87 -43.11 -40.39
C LYS A 46 -32.41 -42.98 -40.82
N GLY A 47 -31.73 -41.94 -40.35
CA GLY A 47 -30.32 -41.66 -40.66
C GLY A 47 -30.05 -40.97 -42.00
N HIS A 48 -31.05 -40.79 -42.87
CA HIS A 48 -30.89 -40.14 -44.18
C HIS A 48 -31.04 -38.60 -44.14
N SER A 49 -31.91 -38.11 -43.26
CA SER A 49 -32.19 -36.69 -43.11
C SER A 49 -32.00 -36.24 -41.67
N THR A 50 -31.73 -34.96 -41.51
CA THR A 50 -31.62 -34.30 -40.21
C THR A 50 -32.70 -33.25 -40.06
N TRP A 51 -33.12 -33.02 -38.83
CA TRP A 51 -34.09 -32.01 -38.47
C TRP A 51 -33.45 -30.62 -38.40
N TYR A 52 -34.21 -29.64 -38.83
CA TYR A 52 -33.94 -28.21 -38.78
C TYR A 52 -35.16 -27.50 -38.18
N PHE A 53 -34.91 -26.33 -37.61
CA PHE A 53 -35.96 -25.38 -37.28
C PHE A 53 -35.65 -24.01 -37.87
N TYR A 54 -36.69 -23.20 -38.07
CA TYR A 54 -36.55 -21.77 -38.24
C TYR A 54 -37.67 -21.01 -37.55
N PHE A 55 -37.37 -19.77 -37.14
CA PHE A 55 -38.37 -18.80 -36.71
C PHE A 55 -37.89 -17.40 -37.09
N GLU A 56 -38.84 -16.48 -37.25
CA GLU A 56 -38.53 -15.07 -37.53
C GLU A 56 -38.22 -14.34 -36.20
N LEU A 57 -37.45 -13.27 -36.24
CA LEU A 57 -37.30 -12.33 -35.15
C LEU A 57 -37.99 -11.03 -35.53
N GLU A 58 -38.18 -10.13 -34.56
CA GLU A 58 -38.58 -8.76 -34.86
C GLU A 58 -37.63 -8.13 -35.88
N SER A 59 -38.22 -7.42 -36.85
CA SER A 59 -37.50 -6.72 -37.90
C SER A 59 -36.49 -5.76 -37.28
N GLY A 60 -35.26 -5.75 -37.80
CA GLY A 60 -34.26 -4.77 -37.37
C GLY A 60 -34.63 -3.34 -37.78
N GLU A 61 -33.91 -2.33 -37.28
CA GLU A 61 -34.16 -0.89 -37.56
C GLU A 61 -34.30 -0.57 -39.06
N ASN A 62 -33.64 -1.33 -39.92
CA ASN A 62 -33.69 -1.18 -41.39
C ASN A 62 -34.89 -1.89 -42.06
N GLY A 63 -35.88 -2.37 -41.31
CA GLY A 63 -37.02 -3.15 -41.81
C GLY A 63 -36.66 -4.53 -42.38
N LYS A 64 -35.39 -4.95 -42.31
CA LYS A 64 -34.93 -6.24 -42.84
C LYS A 64 -35.44 -7.39 -41.98
N ARG A 65 -36.06 -8.39 -42.63
CA ARG A 65 -36.50 -9.63 -41.99
C ARG A 65 -35.32 -10.36 -41.38
N ARG A 66 -35.42 -10.72 -40.11
CA ARG A 66 -34.42 -11.47 -39.35
C ARG A 66 -34.92 -12.89 -39.14
N ARG A 67 -34.14 -13.89 -39.56
CA ARG A 67 -34.54 -15.31 -39.49
C ARG A 67 -33.46 -16.14 -38.84
N ILE A 68 -33.81 -16.90 -37.81
CA ILE A 68 -32.93 -17.92 -37.24
C ILE A 68 -33.23 -19.23 -37.94
N ARG A 69 -32.18 -19.89 -38.43
CA ARG A 69 -32.24 -21.25 -38.96
C ARG A 69 -31.09 -22.07 -38.39
N ARG A 70 -31.41 -23.24 -37.83
CA ARG A 70 -30.44 -24.21 -37.30
C ARG A 70 -30.89 -25.62 -37.65
N GLY A 71 -29.96 -26.56 -37.73
CA GLY A 71 -30.30 -27.98 -37.88
C GLY A 71 -29.09 -28.88 -37.90
N GLY A 72 -29.29 -30.11 -38.37
CA GLY A 72 -28.37 -31.22 -38.13
C GLY A 72 -28.80 -32.09 -36.94
N PHE A 73 -30.02 -31.90 -36.43
CA PHE A 73 -30.54 -32.67 -35.29
C PHE A 73 -30.99 -34.07 -35.74
N LYS A 74 -30.74 -35.09 -34.91
CA LYS A 74 -31.13 -36.47 -35.22
C LYS A 74 -32.65 -36.66 -35.11
N THR A 75 -33.29 -35.98 -34.16
CA THR A 75 -34.74 -36.06 -33.93
C THR A 75 -35.42 -34.70 -33.97
N GLN A 76 -36.75 -34.71 -34.11
CA GLN A 76 -37.55 -33.48 -34.06
C GLN A 76 -37.56 -32.88 -32.66
N ASP A 77 -37.53 -33.72 -31.62
CA ASP A 77 -37.57 -33.25 -30.24
C ASP A 77 -36.25 -32.58 -29.83
N ASP A 78 -35.10 -33.08 -30.30
CA ASP A 78 -33.82 -32.36 -30.19
C ASP A 78 -33.89 -30.96 -30.82
N ALA A 79 -34.53 -30.86 -32.00
CA ALA A 79 -34.73 -29.59 -32.68
C ALA A 79 -35.69 -28.67 -31.92
N LYS A 80 -36.76 -29.20 -31.28
CA LYS A 80 -37.68 -28.43 -30.43
C LYS A 80 -36.99 -27.90 -29.17
N VAL A 81 -36.20 -28.72 -28.49
CA VAL A 81 -35.43 -28.30 -27.31
C VAL A 81 -34.46 -27.18 -27.68
N ALA A 82 -33.72 -27.35 -28.79
CA ALA A 82 -32.82 -26.32 -29.29
C ALA A 82 -33.55 -25.04 -29.71
N ALA A 83 -34.70 -25.16 -30.38
CA ALA A 83 -35.49 -24.01 -30.81
C ALA A 83 -36.05 -23.21 -29.63
N LYS A 84 -36.60 -23.90 -28.60
CA LYS A 84 -37.05 -23.24 -27.36
C LYS A 84 -35.91 -22.49 -26.66
N LYS A 85 -34.71 -23.09 -26.63
CA LYS A 85 -33.52 -22.45 -26.05
C LYS A 85 -33.15 -21.18 -26.80
N GLU A 86 -33.12 -21.21 -28.13
CA GLU A 86 -32.79 -20.03 -28.94
C GLU A 86 -33.90 -18.97 -28.89
N LEU A 87 -35.18 -19.37 -28.92
CA LEU A 87 -36.30 -18.43 -28.78
C LEU A 87 -36.25 -17.69 -27.42
N LYS A 88 -36.01 -18.42 -26.32
CA LYS A 88 -35.87 -17.81 -24.99
C LYS A 88 -34.74 -16.77 -24.92
N LYS A 89 -33.64 -16.99 -25.63
CA LYS A 89 -32.54 -16.00 -25.72
C LYS A 89 -32.99 -14.76 -26.48
N ALA A 90 -33.80 -14.91 -27.52
CA ALA A 90 -34.25 -13.81 -28.37
C ALA A 90 -35.29 -12.97 -27.62
N GLU A 91 -36.23 -13.62 -26.95
CA GLU A 91 -37.21 -12.99 -26.05
C GLU A 91 -36.53 -12.27 -24.88
N GLY A 92 -35.40 -12.79 -24.40
CA GLY A 92 -34.54 -12.12 -23.41
C GLY A 92 -33.72 -10.95 -23.93
N GLY A 93 -33.97 -10.47 -25.16
CA GLY A 93 -33.31 -9.31 -25.77
C GLY A 93 -31.89 -9.56 -26.30
N THR A 94 -31.42 -10.81 -26.33
CA THR A 94 -30.09 -11.13 -26.89
C THR A 94 -30.14 -11.09 -28.42
N ASP A 95 -29.24 -10.32 -29.05
CA ASP A 95 -29.06 -10.38 -30.51
C ASP A 95 -28.34 -11.66 -30.95
N ILE A 96 -29.10 -12.73 -31.18
CA ILE A 96 -28.61 -14.06 -31.57
C ILE A 96 -28.06 -14.10 -33.01
N LEU A 97 -28.43 -13.12 -33.83
CA LEU A 97 -27.99 -13.04 -35.23
C LEU A 97 -26.71 -12.23 -35.39
N SER A 98 -26.27 -11.52 -34.35
CA SER A 98 -25.06 -10.71 -34.40
C SER A 98 -23.83 -11.54 -34.77
N SER A 99 -23.08 -11.04 -35.76
CA SER A 99 -21.73 -11.49 -36.06
C SER A 99 -20.67 -10.72 -35.28
N ALA A 100 -21.08 -9.82 -34.38
CA ALA A 100 -20.16 -8.99 -33.60
C ALA A 100 -19.18 -9.86 -32.81
N THR A 101 -17.93 -9.42 -32.85
CA THR A 101 -16.86 -10.00 -32.08
C THR A 101 -16.74 -9.31 -30.73
N VAL A 102 -16.08 -9.98 -29.79
CA VAL A 102 -15.71 -9.37 -28.51
C VAL A 102 -14.82 -8.14 -28.74
N GLY A 103 -14.02 -8.13 -29.81
CA GLY A 103 -13.21 -6.97 -30.19
C GLY A 103 -14.05 -5.75 -30.57
N ASP A 104 -15.08 -5.93 -31.39
CA ASP A 104 -16.01 -4.85 -31.77
C ASP A 104 -16.68 -4.26 -30.51
N ASP A 105 -17.13 -5.15 -29.63
CA ASP A 105 -17.80 -4.77 -28.39
C ASP A 105 -16.87 -4.04 -27.42
N LEU A 106 -15.60 -4.47 -27.30
CA LEU A 106 -14.61 -3.83 -26.42
C LEU A 106 -14.29 -2.41 -26.88
N THR A 107 -14.10 -2.20 -28.19
CA THR A 107 -13.85 -0.88 -28.78
C THR A 107 -15.03 0.05 -28.50
N ALA A 108 -16.24 -0.39 -28.86
CA ALA A 108 -17.44 0.40 -28.65
C ALA A 108 -17.74 0.64 -27.16
N TRP A 109 -17.35 -0.28 -26.27
CA TRP A 109 -17.51 -0.11 -24.82
C TRP A 109 -16.64 1.02 -24.27
N VAL A 110 -15.38 1.12 -24.69
CA VAL A 110 -14.48 2.21 -24.24
C VAL A 110 -14.96 3.55 -24.76
N GLU A 111 -15.35 3.64 -26.03
CA GLU A 111 -15.87 4.88 -26.62
C GLU A 111 -17.13 5.39 -25.89
N ARG A 112 -18.01 4.46 -25.46
CA ARG A 112 -19.20 4.80 -24.67
C ARG A 112 -18.89 5.25 -23.24
N LYS A 113 -17.68 5.02 -22.72
CA LYS A 113 -17.28 5.34 -21.36
C LYS A 113 -16.70 6.76 -21.23
N GLY A 114 -17.28 7.73 -21.92
CA GLY A 114 -16.77 9.10 -22.05
C GLY A 114 -16.64 9.93 -20.75
N SER A 115 -17.15 9.45 -19.61
CA SER A 115 -17.03 10.13 -18.30
C SER A 115 -15.95 9.54 -17.37
N LEU A 116 -15.07 8.67 -17.86
CA LEU A 116 -13.98 8.12 -17.05
C LEU A 116 -12.82 9.12 -16.90
N ALA A 117 -12.19 9.13 -15.72
CA ALA A 117 -10.90 9.80 -15.51
C ALA A 117 -9.85 9.28 -16.51
N ARG A 118 -8.93 10.15 -16.99
CA ARG A 118 -8.03 9.81 -18.11
C ARG A 118 -7.14 8.62 -17.78
N THR A 119 -6.65 8.56 -16.54
CA THR A 119 -5.86 7.43 -16.02
C THR A 119 -6.61 6.10 -16.08
N THR A 120 -7.93 6.13 -15.86
CA THR A 120 -8.78 4.93 -15.92
C THR A 120 -9.03 4.52 -17.37
N SER A 121 -9.33 5.48 -18.26
CA SER A 121 -9.47 5.21 -19.70
C SER A 121 -8.19 4.61 -20.28
N HIS A 122 -7.04 5.23 -20.02
CA HIS A 122 -5.75 4.74 -20.47
C HIS A 122 -5.43 3.34 -19.92
N GLY A 123 -5.79 3.07 -18.66
CA GLY A 123 -5.68 1.74 -18.06
C GLY A 123 -6.52 0.70 -18.81
N TYR A 124 -7.77 1.02 -19.13
CA TYR A 124 -8.66 0.14 -19.89
C TYR A 124 -8.15 -0.10 -21.32
N GLU A 125 -7.80 0.97 -22.05
CA GLU A 125 -7.21 0.89 -23.39
C GLU A 125 -5.93 0.04 -23.38
N GLY A 126 -5.09 0.21 -22.37
CA GLY A 126 -3.88 -0.59 -22.15
C GLY A 126 -4.20 -2.07 -21.97
N HIS A 127 -5.17 -2.42 -21.12
CA HIS A 127 -5.59 -3.80 -20.93
C HIS A 127 -6.19 -4.41 -22.21
N ILE A 128 -7.01 -3.64 -22.92
CA ILE A 128 -7.65 -4.07 -24.16
C ILE A 128 -6.61 -4.32 -25.24
N ARG A 129 -5.80 -3.32 -25.58
CA ARG A 129 -4.83 -3.41 -26.66
C ARG A 129 -3.78 -4.48 -26.43
N LEU A 130 -3.29 -4.62 -25.18
CA LEU A 130 -2.17 -5.50 -24.87
C LEU A 130 -2.58 -6.93 -24.52
N TYR A 131 -3.81 -7.17 -24.05
CA TYR A 131 -4.22 -8.47 -23.52
C TYR A 131 -5.57 -8.93 -24.06
N LEU A 132 -6.64 -8.12 -23.94
CA LEU A 132 -7.98 -8.62 -24.30
C LEU A 132 -8.16 -8.75 -25.82
N MET A 133 -7.74 -7.75 -26.59
CA MET A 133 -7.90 -7.74 -28.05
C MET A 133 -7.09 -8.85 -28.73
N PRO A 134 -5.79 -9.08 -28.42
CA PRO A 134 -5.03 -10.15 -29.07
C PRO A 134 -5.58 -11.56 -28.81
N HIS A 135 -6.13 -11.81 -27.62
CA HIS A 135 -6.55 -13.16 -27.22
C HIS A 135 -8.05 -13.43 -27.36
N LEU A 136 -8.90 -12.43 -27.13
CA LEU A 136 -10.36 -12.58 -27.14
C LEU A 136 -11.03 -11.85 -28.30
N GLY A 137 -10.36 -10.87 -28.92
CA GLY A 137 -10.98 -9.96 -29.88
C GLY A 137 -11.64 -10.65 -31.08
N HIS A 138 -11.05 -11.74 -31.57
CA HIS A 138 -11.57 -12.50 -32.72
C HIS A 138 -12.75 -13.44 -32.38
N ILE A 139 -13.06 -13.63 -31.10
CA ILE A 139 -14.12 -14.52 -30.64
C ILE A 139 -15.46 -13.83 -30.84
N LYS A 140 -16.44 -14.54 -31.39
CA LYS A 140 -17.80 -14.00 -31.50
C LYS A 140 -18.41 -13.86 -30.12
N ARG A 141 -19.15 -12.78 -29.88
CA ARG A 141 -19.86 -12.51 -28.61
C ARG A 141 -20.57 -13.74 -28.04
N LYS A 142 -21.32 -14.45 -28.88
CA LYS A 142 -22.10 -15.66 -28.52
C LYS A 142 -21.25 -16.88 -28.15
N ASP A 143 -19.99 -16.90 -28.57
CA ASP A 143 -19.08 -18.04 -28.39
C ASP A 143 -18.14 -17.80 -27.20
N LEU A 144 -18.07 -16.58 -26.65
CA LEU A 144 -17.24 -16.27 -25.48
C LEU A 144 -17.67 -17.12 -24.27
N HIS A 145 -16.67 -17.69 -23.59
CA HIS A 145 -16.87 -18.60 -22.45
C HIS A 145 -15.62 -18.59 -21.55
N ALA A 146 -15.74 -19.09 -20.32
CA ALA A 146 -14.62 -19.18 -19.36
C ALA A 146 -13.33 -19.78 -19.95
N ARG A 147 -13.43 -20.90 -20.68
CA ARG A 147 -12.28 -21.56 -21.35
C ARG A 147 -11.44 -20.64 -22.25
N HIS A 148 -12.05 -19.63 -22.86
CA HIS A 148 -11.33 -18.66 -23.70
C HIS A 148 -10.50 -17.69 -22.85
N ILE A 149 -11.06 -17.27 -21.70
CA ILE A 149 -10.38 -16.39 -20.76
C ILE A 149 -9.28 -17.16 -20.02
N GLU A 150 -9.51 -18.42 -19.67
CA GLU A 150 -8.49 -19.33 -19.15
C GLU A 150 -7.33 -19.50 -20.14
N ALA A 151 -7.64 -19.74 -21.42
CA ALA A 151 -6.63 -19.83 -22.48
C ALA A 151 -5.83 -18.53 -22.63
N MET A 152 -6.47 -17.36 -22.51
CA MET A 152 -5.79 -16.06 -22.47
C MET A 152 -4.80 -15.99 -21.30
N TYR A 153 -5.21 -16.33 -20.08
CA TYR A 153 -4.31 -16.28 -18.93
C TYR A 153 -3.18 -17.32 -19.01
N ALA A 154 -3.45 -18.50 -19.58
CA ALA A 154 -2.42 -19.49 -19.88
C ALA A 154 -1.39 -18.96 -20.90
N ALA A 155 -1.84 -18.26 -21.94
CA ALA A 155 -0.96 -17.59 -22.91
C ALA A 155 -0.11 -16.50 -22.23
N ILE A 156 -0.72 -15.64 -21.41
CA ILE A 156 0.01 -14.61 -20.64
C ILE A 156 1.07 -15.24 -19.72
N LYS A 157 0.76 -16.38 -19.09
CA LYS A 157 1.73 -17.11 -18.26
C LYS A 157 2.91 -17.62 -19.09
N LYS A 158 2.67 -18.16 -20.29
CA LYS A 158 3.72 -18.58 -21.22
C LYS A 158 4.59 -17.39 -21.65
N GLU A 159 3.98 -16.28 -22.05
CA GLU A 159 4.71 -15.05 -22.41
C GLU A 159 5.52 -14.50 -21.23
N ASN A 160 5.02 -14.59 -20.00
CA ASN A 160 5.77 -14.19 -18.81
C ASN A 160 7.06 -15.01 -18.63
N ALA A 161 7.06 -16.31 -18.97
CA ALA A 161 8.27 -17.13 -18.93
C ALA A 161 9.31 -16.63 -19.94
N GLU A 162 8.88 -16.30 -21.16
CA GLU A 162 9.76 -15.71 -22.19
C GLU A 162 10.31 -14.34 -21.76
N ARG A 163 9.45 -13.51 -21.14
CA ARG A 163 9.86 -12.21 -20.59
C ARG A 163 10.88 -12.39 -19.47
N LEU A 164 10.70 -13.34 -18.55
CA LEU A 164 11.67 -13.63 -17.49
C LEU A 164 13.06 -13.96 -18.06
N LEU A 165 13.13 -14.82 -19.08
CA LEU A 165 14.39 -15.14 -19.77
C LEU A 165 15.00 -13.91 -20.46
N HIS A 166 14.18 -13.02 -21.03
CA HIS A 166 14.66 -11.77 -21.60
C HIS A 166 15.21 -10.81 -20.52
N HIS A 167 14.55 -10.70 -19.37
CA HIS A 167 15.05 -9.93 -18.23
C HIS A 167 16.40 -10.47 -17.73
N GLY A 168 16.55 -11.78 -17.57
CA GLY A 168 17.82 -12.41 -17.18
C GLY A 168 18.97 -12.02 -18.12
N ARG A 169 18.77 -12.14 -19.43
CA ARG A 169 19.77 -11.71 -20.44
C ARG A 169 20.11 -10.22 -20.35
N VAL A 170 19.14 -9.35 -20.03
CA VAL A 170 19.40 -7.91 -19.86
C VAL A 170 20.20 -7.63 -18.60
N VAL A 171 20.01 -8.40 -17.53
CA VAL A 171 20.82 -8.31 -16.30
C VAL A 171 22.26 -8.72 -16.60
N GLU A 172 22.48 -9.86 -17.24
CA GLU A 172 23.83 -10.32 -17.66
C GLU A 172 24.55 -9.28 -18.53
N LEU A 173 23.85 -8.68 -19.50
CA LEU A 173 24.40 -7.60 -20.33
C LEU A 173 24.71 -6.33 -19.54
N ALA A 174 23.93 -6.05 -18.48
CA ALA A 174 24.17 -4.90 -17.62
C ALA A 174 25.43 -5.11 -16.77
N GLU A 175 25.56 -6.29 -16.15
CA GLU A 175 26.74 -6.71 -15.39
C GLU A 175 28.00 -6.69 -16.25
N ALA A 176 27.94 -7.23 -17.48
CA ALA A 176 29.07 -7.18 -18.42
C ALA A 176 29.48 -5.72 -18.76
N ARG A 177 28.51 -4.83 -18.95
CA ARG A 177 28.75 -3.41 -19.21
C ARG A 177 29.37 -2.71 -17.99
N ASP A 178 28.88 -3.02 -16.79
CA ASP A 178 29.38 -2.41 -15.55
C ASP A 178 30.80 -2.91 -15.22
N ALA A 179 31.09 -4.20 -15.40
CA ALA A 179 32.44 -4.75 -15.30
C ALA A 179 33.41 -4.10 -16.31
N ALA A 180 32.98 -3.91 -17.57
CA ALA A 180 33.79 -3.22 -18.58
C ALA A 180 34.02 -1.74 -18.23
N LYS A 181 33.03 -1.07 -17.61
CA LYS A 181 33.17 0.31 -17.12
C LYS A 181 34.20 0.39 -15.99
N GLU A 182 34.18 -0.52 -15.03
CA GLU A 182 35.17 -0.59 -13.95
C GLU A 182 36.57 -0.87 -14.47
N ALA A 183 36.72 -1.77 -15.44
CA ALA A 183 38.00 -2.02 -16.11
C ALA A 183 38.52 -0.76 -16.80
N TRP A 184 37.66 -0.01 -17.49
CA TRP A 184 38.03 1.26 -18.10
C TRP A 184 38.41 2.35 -17.08
N ILE A 185 37.73 2.41 -15.93
CA ILE A 185 38.09 3.32 -14.83
C ILE A 185 39.46 2.95 -14.26
N ARG A 186 39.72 1.66 -14.02
CA ARG A 186 40.98 1.13 -13.48
C ARG A 186 42.17 1.32 -14.44
N ALA A 187 41.94 1.20 -15.76
CA ALA A 187 42.96 1.44 -16.77
C ALA A 187 43.41 2.92 -16.77
N SER A 188 44.47 3.23 -16.03
CA SER A 188 45.02 4.59 -15.92
C SER A 188 45.97 4.94 -17.09
N GLY A 189 46.20 6.23 -17.36
CA GLY A 189 47.10 6.70 -18.41
C GLY A 189 46.47 6.92 -19.80
N LYS A 190 47.30 7.24 -20.81
CA LYS A 190 46.89 7.51 -22.22
C LYS A 190 47.32 6.39 -23.20
N GLY A 191 47.48 5.17 -22.69
CA GLY A 191 48.01 4.02 -23.42
C GLY A 191 46.98 3.22 -24.23
N GLU A 192 47.47 2.18 -24.91
CA GLU A 192 46.69 1.23 -25.71
C GLU A 192 45.66 0.46 -24.85
N GLU A 193 46.04 0.05 -23.65
CA GLU A 193 45.19 -0.66 -22.68
C GLU A 193 43.91 0.11 -22.36
N ARG A 194 44.00 1.43 -22.12
CA ARG A 194 42.81 2.27 -21.88
C ARG A 194 41.90 2.38 -23.10
N ARG A 195 42.46 2.35 -24.32
CA ARG A 195 41.66 2.35 -25.56
C ARG A 195 40.92 1.02 -25.73
N GLN A 196 41.59 -0.11 -25.46
CA GLN A 196 40.99 -1.44 -25.51
C GLN A 196 39.87 -1.56 -24.46
N ALA A 197 40.11 -1.15 -23.21
CA ALA A 197 39.10 -1.16 -22.15
C ALA A 197 37.91 -0.24 -22.48
N ARG A 198 38.16 0.94 -23.07
CA ARG A 198 37.08 1.82 -23.56
C ARG A 198 36.28 1.19 -24.70
N SER A 199 36.93 0.51 -25.65
CA SER A 199 36.24 -0.21 -26.74
C SER A 199 35.34 -1.30 -26.19
N ALA A 200 35.85 -2.14 -25.28
CA ALA A 200 35.08 -3.19 -24.63
C ALA A 200 33.85 -2.63 -23.89
N TYR A 201 33.98 -1.50 -23.20
CA TYR A 201 32.83 -0.81 -22.60
C TYR A 201 31.80 -0.35 -23.64
N LEU A 202 32.24 0.25 -24.74
CA LEU A 202 31.33 0.71 -25.80
C LEU A 202 30.59 -0.44 -26.45
N ASP A 203 31.27 -1.56 -26.71
CA ASP A 203 30.69 -2.78 -27.27
C ASP A 203 29.66 -3.40 -26.31
N ALA A 204 30.02 -3.54 -25.02
CA ALA A 204 29.10 -4.02 -23.99
C ALA A 204 27.88 -3.10 -23.82
N ASN A 205 28.08 -1.78 -23.88
CA ASN A 205 26.99 -0.81 -23.80
C ASN A 205 26.08 -0.86 -25.05
N ALA A 206 26.65 -1.06 -26.25
CA ALA A 206 25.88 -1.28 -27.47
C ALA A 206 25.07 -2.58 -27.40
N ALA A 207 25.68 -3.67 -26.90
CA ALA A 207 25.00 -4.93 -26.67
C ALA A 207 23.85 -4.80 -25.67
N LEU A 208 24.06 -4.12 -24.54
CA LEU A 208 23.00 -3.83 -23.56
C LEU A 208 21.84 -3.02 -24.19
N ARG A 209 22.15 -1.98 -24.98
CA ARG A 209 21.12 -1.20 -25.69
C ARG A 209 20.32 -2.07 -26.66
N LYS A 210 20.98 -2.95 -27.42
CA LYS A 210 20.32 -3.89 -28.33
C LYS A 210 19.46 -4.90 -27.56
N GLY A 211 20.01 -5.48 -26.47
CA GLY A 211 19.33 -6.44 -25.61
C GLY A 211 18.09 -5.85 -24.93
N ARG A 212 18.10 -4.57 -24.56
CA ARG A 212 16.93 -3.88 -23.97
C ARG A 212 15.77 -3.64 -24.95
N ARG A 213 15.99 -3.76 -26.27
CA ARG A 213 14.90 -3.56 -27.25
C ARG A 213 13.80 -4.58 -27.02
N GLY A 214 12.56 -4.10 -26.94
CA GLY A 214 11.38 -4.95 -26.73
C GLY A 214 11.24 -5.51 -25.30
N LEU A 215 12.04 -5.05 -24.34
CA LEU A 215 11.92 -5.49 -22.95
C LEU A 215 10.54 -5.07 -22.39
N ARG A 216 9.68 -6.08 -22.13
CA ARG A 216 8.34 -5.87 -21.58
C ARG A 216 8.32 -6.19 -20.10
N LYS A 217 7.45 -5.49 -19.35
CA LYS A 217 7.19 -5.82 -17.94
C LYS A 217 6.53 -7.19 -17.83
N ILE A 218 6.91 -7.95 -16.81
CA ILE A 218 6.26 -9.21 -16.46
C ILE A 218 4.88 -8.90 -15.89
N THR A 219 3.86 -9.60 -16.36
CA THR A 219 2.48 -9.41 -15.91
C THR A 219 2.27 -10.19 -14.61
N GLY A 220 2.53 -9.55 -13.47
CA GLY A 220 2.35 -10.15 -12.15
C GLY A 220 0.88 -10.31 -11.72
N PRO A 221 0.61 -11.05 -10.62
CA PRO A 221 -0.75 -11.35 -10.15
C PRO A 221 -1.67 -10.12 -10.03
N ALA A 222 -1.18 -9.03 -9.43
CA ALA A 222 -1.97 -7.80 -9.30
C ALA A 222 -2.42 -7.22 -10.66
N THR A 223 -1.58 -7.35 -11.69
CA THR A 223 -1.94 -6.92 -13.05
C THR A 223 -2.96 -7.87 -13.68
N LEU A 224 -2.85 -9.19 -13.46
CA LEU A 224 -3.86 -10.15 -13.92
C LEU A 224 -5.24 -9.83 -13.34
N HIS A 225 -5.31 -9.55 -12.04
CA HIS A 225 -6.56 -9.12 -11.38
C HIS A 225 -7.11 -7.82 -11.96
N ARG A 226 -6.26 -6.84 -12.30
CA ARG A 226 -6.69 -5.59 -12.95
C ARG A 226 -7.22 -5.82 -14.37
N ILE A 227 -6.57 -6.68 -15.16
CA ILE A 227 -7.04 -7.07 -16.49
C ILE A 227 -8.42 -7.75 -16.36
N ASN A 228 -8.58 -8.66 -15.39
CA ASN A 228 -9.85 -9.33 -15.13
C ASN A 228 -10.94 -8.37 -14.67
N ALA A 229 -10.61 -7.39 -13.84
CA ALA A 229 -11.54 -6.36 -13.41
C ALA A 229 -12.03 -5.51 -14.59
N THR A 230 -11.15 -5.16 -15.53
CA THR A 230 -11.55 -4.49 -16.79
C THR A 230 -12.47 -5.37 -17.61
N LEU A 231 -12.12 -6.65 -17.82
CA LEU A 231 -12.96 -7.58 -18.58
C LEU A 231 -14.33 -7.80 -17.91
N SER A 232 -14.35 -7.95 -16.58
CA SER A 232 -15.57 -8.06 -15.78
C SER A 232 -16.43 -6.80 -15.86
N SER A 233 -15.82 -5.61 -15.81
CA SER A 233 -16.54 -4.35 -16.01
C SER A 233 -17.14 -4.22 -17.41
N PHE A 234 -16.42 -4.69 -18.43
CA PHE A 234 -16.91 -4.78 -19.80
C PHE A 234 -18.13 -5.71 -19.90
N LEU A 235 -17.99 -6.96 -19.44
CA LEU A 235 -19.05 -7.96 -19.50
C LEU A 235 -20.29 -7.54 -18.70
N ASN A 236 -20.12 -6.96 -17.51
CA ASN A 236 -21.23 -6.41 -16.74
C ASN A 236 -21.95 -5.27 -17.48
N SER A 237 -21.21 -4.42 -18.20
CA SER A 237 -21.82 -3.39 -19.04
C SER A 237 -22.60 -3.99 -20.21
N GLY A 238 -22.09 -5.06 -20.81
CA GLY A 238 -22.77 -5.78 -21.88
C GLY A 238 -24.02 -6.52 -21.39
N ILE A 239 -23.99 -7.12 -20.19
CA ILE A 239 -25.16 -7.74 -19.56
C ILE A 239 -26.27 -6.72 -19.33
N LYS A 240 -25.93 -5.53 -18.81
CA LYS A 240 -26.90 -4.42 -18.65
C LYS A 240 -27.55 -4.00 -19.97
N ARG A 241 -26.91 -4.27 -21.11
CA ARG A 241 -27.39 -3.98 -22.46
C ARG A 241 -27.97 -5.21 -23.16
N LEU A 242 -28.10 -6.34 -22.46
CA LEU A 242 -28.57 -7.63 -22.99
C LEU A 242 -27.70 -8.19 -24.12
N GLU A 243 -26.46 -7.71 -24.24
CA GLU A 243 -25.47 -8.18 -25.22
C GLU A 243 -24.80 -9.48 -24.76
N TYR A 244 -24.61 -9.64 -23.45
CA TYR A 244 -24.02 -10.81 -22.81
C TYR A 244 -24.98 -11.39 -21.77
N GLN A 245 -24.93 -12.71 -21.56
CA GLN A 245 -25.79 -13.39 -20.58
C GLN A 245 -25.06 -13.69 -19.27
N THR A 246 -23.73 -13.87 -19.33
CA THR A 246 -22.93 -14.32 -18.19
C THR A 246 -21.63 -13.55 -18.16
N ASN A 247 -21.23 -13.14 -16.96
CA ASN A 247 -19.92 -12.55 -16.74
C ASN A 247 -18.91 -13.68 -16.54
N TRP A 248 -18.39 -14.22 -17.64
CA TRP A 248 -17.40 -15.31 -17.58
C TRP A 248 -16.13 -14.94 -16.83
N ALA A 249 -15.77 -13.65 -16.75
CA ALA A 249 -14.58 -13.20 -16.03
C ALA A 249 -14.69 -13.37 -14.51
N SER A 250 -15.91 -13.39 -13.93
CA SER A 250 -16.10 -13.61 -12.50
C SER A 250 -15.90 -15.07 -12.08
N LEU A 251 -15.86 -16.00 -13.03
CA LEU A 251 -15.64 -17.42 -12.77
C LEU A 251 -14.16 -17.82 -12.87
N ILE A 252 -13.28 -16.87 -13.22
CA ILE A 252 -11.86 -17.15 -13.41
C ILE A 252 -11.12 -17.07 -12.08
N GLU A 253 -10.50 -18.18 -11.71
CA GLU A 253 -9.59 -18.23 -10.57
C GLU A 253 -8.22 -17.68 -10.97
N LEU A 254 -7.76 -16.66 -10.23
CA LEU A 254 -6.48 -16.01 -10.45
C LEU A 254 -5.57 -16.18 -9.24
N PRO A 255 -4.23 -16.17 -9.43
CA PRO A 255 -3.29 -16.26 -8.33
C PRO A 255 -3.57 -15.19 -7.25
N PRO A 256 -3.46 -15.53 -5.96
CA PRO A 256 -3.76 -14.59 -4.89
C PRO A 256 -2.77 -13.41 -4.90
N VAL A 257 -3.28 -12.21 -4.66
CA VAL A 257 -2.46 -11.00 -4.52
C VAL A 257 -2.21 -10.76 -3.04
N LYS A 258 -0.99 -11.03 -2.58
CA LYS A 258 -0.56 -10.60 -1.24
C LYS A 258 -0.28 -9.10 -1.28
N ARG A 259 -1.03 -8.33 -0.50
CA ARG A 259 -0.74 -6.90 -0.33
C ARG A 259 0.58 -6.77 0.43
N PRO A 260 1.54 -5.96 -0.06
CA PRO A 260 2.78 -5.76 0.66
C PRO A 260 2.49 -5.06 1.98
N LYS A 261 2.98 -5.64 3.09
CA LYS A 261 2.97 -4.98 4.38
C LYS A 261 4.13 -3.99 4.42
N PRO A 262 3.90 -2.73 4.81
CA PRO A 262 4.99 -1.81 5.08
C PRO A 262 5.89 -2.37 6.18
N LEU A 263 7.19 -2.07 6.12
CA LEU A 263 8.18 -2.48 7.12
C LEU A 263 9.06 -1.28 7.45
N VAL A 264 9.53 -1.21 8.69
CA VAL A 264 10.42 -0.13 9.14
C VAL A 264 11.88 -0.54 8.96
N TRP A 265 12.74 0.40 8.58
CA TRP A 265 14.19 0.23 8.51
C TRP A 265 14.84 0.23 9.91
N THR A 266 14.63 -0.84 10.68
CA THR A 266 15.32 -1.04 11.97
C THR A 266 16.83 -1.22 11.78
N PRO A 267 17.66 -0.98 12.80
CA PRO A 267 19.12 -1.14 12.71
C PRO A 267 19.55 -2.49 12.10
N GLU A 268 18.90 -3.59 12.50
CA GLU A 268 19.21 -4.94 12.02
C GLU A 268 18.90 -5.11 10.53
N ARG A 269 17.82 -4.46 10.05
CA ARG A 269 17.45 -4.50 8.62
C ARG A 269 18.39 -3.64 7.79
N VAL A 270 18.84 -2.51 8.34
CA VAL A 270 19.83 -1.65 7.68
C VAL A 270 21.15 -2.41 7.54
N GLU A 271 21.64 -3.04 8.61
CA GLU A 271 22.85 -3.86 8.57
C GLU A 271 22.73 -5.02 7.56
N HIS A 272 21.59 -5.73 7.57
CA HIS A 272 21.33 -6.78 6.59
C HIS A 272 21.40 -6.25 5.15
N TRP A 273 20.73 -5.13 4.87
CA TRP A 273 20.74 -4.50 3.55
C TRP A 273 22.12 -4.01 3.14
N GLN A 274 22.90 -3.42 4.04
CA GLN A 274 24.28 -3.00 3.74
C GLN A 274 25.17 -4.19 3.37
N ARG A 275 24.96 -5.34 4.01
CA ARG A 275 25.71 -6.58 3.73
C ARG A 275 25.29 -7.28 2.44
N THR A 276 23.99 -7.33 2.13
CA THR A 276 23.48 -8.14 1.00
C THR A 276 23.02 -7.33 -0.21
N GLY A 277 22.77 -6.03 -0.04
CA GLY A 277 22.04 -5.21 -1.00
C GLY A 277 20.55 -5.54 -1.09
N GLU A 278 20.05 -6.53 -0.35
CA GLU A 278 18.66 -6.98 -0.45
C GLU A 278 17.73 -6.10 0.38
N LYS A 279 16.65 -5.64 -0.27
CA LYS A 279 15.62 -4.84 0.39
C LYS A 279 14.61 -5.78 1.08
N PRO A 280 14.31 -5.62 2.39
CA PRO A 280 13.45 -6.55 3.14
C PRO A 280 12.01 -6.66 2.62
N GLY A 281 11.51 -5.56 2.05
CA GLY A 281 10.15 -5.50 1.54
C GLY A 281 10.00 -4.44 0.44
N PRO A 282 8.93 -4.54 -0.36
CA PRO A 282 8.69 -3.58 -1.44
C PRO A 282 8.23 -2.21 -0.93
N VAL A 283 7.68 -2.14 0.30
CA VAL A 283 7.29 -0.91 0.98
C VAL A 283 8.14 -0.81 2.25
N MET A 284 9.01 0.19 2.32
CA MET A 284 9.87 0.41 3.50
C MET A 284 9.70 1.83 4.01
N VAL A 285 9.68 1.98 5.33
CA VAL A 285 9.46 3.24 6.04
C VAL A 285 10.70 3.55 6.88
N TRP A 286 11.12 4.81 6.87
CA TRP A 286 12.22 5.26 7.72
C TRP A 286 11.80 5.35 9.20
N THR A 287 12.78 5.27 10.09
CA THR A 287 12.60 5.69 11.48
C THR A 287 12.56 7.22 11.58
N PRO A 288 12.09 7.81 12.69
CA PRO A 288 12.16 9.26 12.90
C PRO A 288 13.57 9.82 12.74
N GLU A 289 14.58 9.12 13.23
CA GLU A 289 15.99 9.53 13.18
C GLU A 289 16.51 9.53 11.74
N GLN A 290 16.17 8.51 10.96
CA GLN A 290 16.51 8.43 9.53
C GLN A 290 15.80 9.51 8.72
N ALA A 291 14.55 9.82 9.06
CA ALA A 291 13.81 10.92 8.44
C ALA A 291 14.44 12.28 8.76
N GLY A 292 14.85 12.50 10.01
CA GLY A 292 15.60 13.69 10.44
C GLY A 292 16.93 13.81 9.68
N ALA A 293 17.73 12.74 9.64
CA ALA A 293 19.00 12.71 8.91
C ALA A 293 18.82 12.99 7.40
N PHE A 294 17.70 12.57 6.80
CA PHE A 294 17.38 12.92 5.42
C PHE A 294 17.09 14.41 5.27
N LEU A 295 16.28 15.00 6.16
CA LEU A 295 15.97 16.43 6.15
C LEU A 295 17.23 17.28 6.36
N ASP A 296 18.11 16.89 7.27
CA ASP A 296 19.41 17.55 7.48
C ASP A 296 20.27 17.50 6.21
N PHE A 297 20.32 16.34 5.54
CA PHE A 297 21.08 16.17 4.29
C PHE A 297 20.55 17.06 3.15
N VAL A 298 19.23 17.26 3.07
CA VAL A 298 18.60 18.09 2.02
C VAL A 298 18.34 19.52 2.46
N ALA A 299 18.91 19.98 3.58
CA ALA A 299 18.65 21.31 4.14
C ALA A 299 18.91 22.46 3.14
N ASP A 300 19.97 22.32 2.34
CA ASP A 300 20.35 23.28 1.29
C ASP A 300 19.75 22.94 -0.09
N ASP A 301 18.90 21.92 -0.19
CA ASP A 301 18.21 21.59 -1.44
C ASP A 301 17.19 22.67 -1.78
N ARG A 302 17.23 23.18 -3.02
CA ARG A 302 16.27 24.17 -3.55
C ARG A 302 14.79 23.78 -3.35
N LEU A 303 14.49 22.49 -3.20
CA LEU A 303 13.14 21.96 -2.95
C LEU A 303 12.99 21.41 -1.52
N TYR A 304 13.76 21.87 -0.54
CA TYR A 304 13.63 21.44 0.87
C TYR A 304 12.19 21.46 1.36
N ALA A 305 11.45 22.54 1.08
CA ALA A 305 10.03 22.68 1.48
C ALA A 305 9.11 21.59 0.90
N LEU A 306 9.43 21.06 -0.29
CA LEU A 306 8.71 19.95 -0.89
C LEU A 306 8.95 18.66 -0.09
N TRP A 307 10.18 18.41 0.32
CA TRP A 307 10.58 17.22 1.09
C TRP A 307 10.06 17.25 2.53
N ASP A 308 10.09 18.41 3.18
CA ASP A 308 9.43 18.67 4.47
C ASP A 308 7.93 18.31 4.39
N THR A 309 7.26 18.86 3.37
CA THR A 309 5.83 18.63 3.13
C THR A 309 5.52 17.14 2.90
N PHE A 310 6.32 16.42 2.09
CA PHE A 310 6.14 14.98 1.92
C PHE A 310 6.33 14.19 3.21
N THR A 311 7.30 14.58 4.03
CA THR A 311 7.68 13.88 5.26
C THR A 311 6.63 14.03 6.35
N PHE A 312 6.13 15.26 6.59
CA PHE A 312 5.21 15.52 7.69
C PHE A 312 3.74 15.41 7.28
N LEU A 313 3.38 15.82 6.06
CA LEU A 313 1.98 15.89 5.61
C LEU A 313 1.56 14.70 4.72
N GLY A 314 2.50 14.02 4.05
CA GLY A 314 2.23 12.83 3.24
C GLY A 314 1.30 12.99 2.02
N PRO A 315 1.31 14.11 1.26
CA PRO A 315 0.51 14.28 0.06
C PRO A 315 0.87 13.30 -1.06
N ARG A 316 0.00 13.18 -2.06
CA ARG A 316 0.31 12.46 -3.30
C ARG A 316 1.20 13.33 -4.18
N ARG A 317 2.08 12.69 -4.97
CA ARG A 317 3.04 13.41 -5.83
C ARG A 317 2.38 14.42 -6.77
N GLY A 318 1.24 14.04 -7.37
CA GLY A 318 0.53 14.87 -8.34
C GLY A 318 -0.18 16.06 -7.68
N GLU A 319 -0.54 15.94 -6.40
CA GLU A 319 -1.15 17.03 -5.63
C GLU A 319 -0.11 18.14 -5.41
N MET A 320 1.13 17.79 -5.03
CA MET A 320 2.19 18.78 -4.85
C MET A 320 2.66 19.42 -6.16
N ALA A 321 2.65 18.66 -7.25
CA ALA A 321 2.95 19.20 -8.57
C ALA A 321 1.89 20.18 -9.08
N ALA A 322 0.66 20.13 -8.55
CA ALA A 322 -0.46 20.98 -8.96
C ALA A 322 -0.79 22.12 -7.99
N LEU A 323 -0.22 22.12 -6.78
CA LEU A 323 -0.64 22.99 -5.68
C LEU A 323 -0.36 24.46 -6.02
N PRO A 324 -1.38 25.32 -6.18
CA PRO A 324 -1.16 26.73 -6.44
C PRO A 324 -0.97 27.53 -5.15
N TRP A 325 -0.24 28.64 -5.20
CA TRP A 325 -0.10 29.56 -4.06
C TRP A 325 -1.44 30.08 -3.53
N THR A 326 -2.44 30.22 -4.39
CA THR A 326 -3.80 30.65 -4.01
C THR A 326 -4.52 29.69 -3.06
N GLU A 327 -4.04 28.45 -2.95
CA GLU A 327 -4.60 27.44 -2.04
C GLU A 327 -3.76 27.22 -0.78
N VAL A 328 -2.72 28.04 -0.56
CA VAL A 328 -1.87 27.98 0.63
C VAL A 328 -2.02 29.27 1.43
N SER A 329 -2.42 29.15 2.69
CA SER A 329 -2.42 30.25 3.64
C SER A 329 -1.31 30.03 4.67
N LEU A 330 -0.28 30.86 4.61
CA LEU A 330 0.82 30.87 5.58
C LEU A 330 0.41 31.54 6.90
N THR A 331 -0.58 32.42 6.88
CA THR A 331 -1.15 33.04 8.09
C THR A 331 -2.06 32.07 8.85
N ALA A 332 -2.98 31.40 8.14
CA ALA A 332 -3.87 30.41 8.74
C ALA A 332 -3.21 29.03 8.89
N LEU A 333 -1.96 28.88 8.44
CA LEU A 333 -1.19 27.64 8.41
C LEU A 333 -2.02 26.46 7.87
N SER A 334 -2.50 26.61 6.65
CA SER A 334 -3.28 25.58 5.97
C SER A 334 -3.03 25.56 4.48
N MET A 335 -3.15 24.39 3.86
CA MET A 335 -3.18 24.22 2.41
C MET A 335 -4.40 23.40 2.00
N ARG A 336 -5.07 23.83 0.93
CA ARG A 336 -6.16 23.09 0.32
C ARG A 336 -5.61 22.27 -0.84
N ILE A 337 -6.02 21.01 -0.91
CA ILE A 337 -5.71 20.10 -2.01
C ILE A 337 -6.97 19.94 -2.85
N SER A 338 -7.08 20.70 -3.94
CA SER A 338 -8.23 20.64 -4.86
C SER A 338 -7.89 20.16 -6.28
N ALA A 339 -6.61 19.96 -6.60
CA ALA A 339 -6.11 19.58 -7.91
C ALA A 339 -5.01 18.51 -7.80
N GLN A 340 -4.82 17.72 -8.87
CA GLN A 340 -3.60 16.93 -9.06
C GLN A 340 -3.17 16.90 -10.53
N LEU A 341 -1.86 16.87 -10.77
CA LEU A 341 -1.30 16.57 -12.07
C LEU A 341 -1.14 15.06 -12.23
N VAL A 342 -1.75 14.50 -13.27
CA VAL A 342 -1.61 13.09 -13.65
C VAL A 342 -0.80 12.95 -14.93
N GLU A 343 0.04 11.92 -14.99
CA GLU A 343 0.80 11.58 -16.18
C GLU A 343 0.13 10.42 -16.92
N VAL A 344 -0.15 10.62 -18.21
CA VAL A 344 -0.64 9.59 -19.12
C VAL A 344 0.22 9.62 -20.38
N ALA A 345 0.89 8.51 -20.68
CA ALA A 345 1.79 8.39 -21.84
C ALA A 345 2.81 9.55 -21.96
N TYR A 346 3.47 9.91 -20.85
CA TYR A 346 4.43 11.03 -20.76
C TYR A 346 3.85 12.43 -21.02
N ARG A 347 2.52 12.59 -21.02
CA ARG A 347 1.86 13.89 -21.06
C ARG A 347 1.21 14.18 -19.71
N VAL A 348 1.34 15.41 -19.26
CA VAL A 348 0.80 15.88 -17.98
C VAL A 348 -0.55 16.53 -18.22
N TYR A 349 -1.54 16.15 -17.40
CA TYR A 349 -2.88 16.72 -17.42
C TYR A 349 -3.25 17.18 -16.01
N GLY A 350 -3.88 18.35 -15.91
CA GLY A 350 -4.60 18.74 -14.70
C GLY A 350 -5.90 17.95 -14.61
N GLU A 351 -6.09 17.27 -13.48
CA GLU A 351 -7.37 16.64 -13.13
C GLU A 351 -7.79 17.14 -11.74
N GLU A 352 -9.08 17.45 -11.60
CA GLU A 352 -9.67 17.54 -10.28
C GLU A 352 -9.53 16.16 -9.58
N PRO A 353 -9.17 16.09 -8.29
CA PRO A 353 -9.30 14.88 -7.51
C PRO A 353 -10.73 14.39 -7.61
N LYS A 354 -10.92 13.08 -7.39
CA LYS A 354 -12.29 12.57 -7.17
C LYS A 354 -12.98 13.47 -6.14
N ALA A 355 -14.25 13.82 -6.35
CA ALA A 355 -14.97 14.82 -5.54
C ALA A 355 -14.85 14.58 -4.02
N ASP A 356 -14.74 13.31 -3.64
CA ASP A 356 -14.53 12.74 -2.32
C ASP A 356 -13.06 12.78 -1.81
N SER A 357 -12.15 13.45 -2.50
CA SER A 357 -10.71 13.54 -2.17
C SER A 357 -10.18 14.98 -2.01
N VAL A 358 -11.03 16.00 -2.21
CA VAL A 358 -10.71 17.40 -1.88
C VAL A 358 -10.59 17.53 -0.37
N ARG A 359 -9.50 18.11 0.12
CA ARG A 359 -9.24 18.23 1.56
C ARG A 359 -8.38 19.43 1.91
N THR A 360 -8.52 19.90 3.14
CA THR A 360 -7.64 20.91 3.72
C THR A 360 -6.71 20.25 4.73
N MET A 361 -5.42 20.57 4.65
CA MET A 361 -4.38 20.05 5.53
C MET A 361 -3.84 21.21 6.35
N SER A 362 -3.87 21.07 7.68
CA SER A 362 -3.21 22.00 8.59
C SER A 362 -1.69 21.85 8.49
N ILE A 363 -1.00 22.98 8.53
CA ILE A 363 0.45 23.12 8.44
C ILE A 363 0.95 23.46 9.86
N SER A 364 2.09 22.89 10.26
CA SER A 364 2.73 23.27 11.52
C SER A 364 3.36 24.67 11.41
N THR A 365 3.65 25.30 12.55
CA THR A 365 4.40 26.57 12.56
C THR A 365 5.78 26.42 11.93
N HIS A 366 6.42 25.26 12.09
CA HIS A 366 7.70 24.92 11.45
C HIS A 366 7.56 24.86 9.92
N SER A 367 6.68 24.00 9.40
CA SER A 367 6.47 23.85 7.95
C SER A 367 5.95 25.16 7.31
N GLY A 368 5.20 25.97 8.07
CA GLY A 368 4.80 27.31 7.65
C GLY A 368 6.00 28.22 7.38
N ARG A 369 6.97 28.28 8.31
CA ARG A 369 8.22 29.05 8.12
C ARG A 369 9.02 28.54 6.93
N VAL A 370 9.10 27.22 6.77
CA VAL A 370 9.78 26.58 5.63
C VAL A 370 9.14 26.99 4.30
N LEU A 371 7.81 26.99 4.22
CA LEU A 371 7.08 27.45 3.03
C LEU A 371 7.22 28.96 2.80
N THR A 372 7.28 29.79 3.86
CA THR A 372 7.57 31.22 3.73
C THR A 372 8.95 31.45 3.14
N ALA A 373 9.98 30.75 3.61
CA ALA A 373 11.34 30.85 3.07
C ALA A 373 11.38 30.39 1.60
N HIS A 374 10.67 29.32 1.27
CA HIS A 374 10.52 28.85 -0.12
C HIS A 374 9.83 29.88 -1.02
N GLN A 375 8.78 30.55 -0.55
CA GLN A 375 8.12 31.63 -1.30
C GLN A 375 9.09 32.78 -1.60
N ALA A 376 9.85 33.22 -0.61
CA ALA A 376 10.84 34.28 -0.77
C ALA A 376 11.96 33.89 -1.73
N HIS A 377 12.44 32.64 -1.66
CA HIS A 377 13.45 32.11 -2.58
C HIS A 377 12.92 32.06 -4.02
N GLN A 378 11.70 31.58 -4.23
CA GLN A 378 11.09 31.53 -5.56
C GLN A 378 10.89 32.93 -6.17
N GLU A 379 10.49 33.93 -5.37
CA GLU A 379 10.38 35.32 -5.84
C GLU A 379 11.76 35.92 -6.17
N HIS A 380 12.80 35.54 -5.41
CA HIS A 380 14.16 35.91 -5.74
C HIS A 380 14.62 35.28 -7.07
N GLU A 381 14.41 33.97 -7.27
CA GLU A 381 14.69 33.32 -8.55
C GLU A 381 13.97 34.06 -9.68
N ARG A 382 12.67 34.32 -9.53
CA ARG A 382 11.87 35.08 -10.50
C ARG A 382 12.48 36.44 -10.84
N SER A 383 13.03 37.16 -9.87
CA SER A 383 13.71 38.44 -10.09
C SER A 383 15.04 38.33 -10.84
N GLU A 384 15.72 37.18 -10.78
CA GLU A 384 16.97 36.91 -11.50
C GLU A 384 16.75 36.53 -12.98
N TRP A 385 15.57 36.03 -13.34
CA TRP A 385 15.22 35.74 -14.74
C TRP A 385 14.84 37.04 -15.47
N GLU A 386 15.82 37.70 -16.08
CA GLU A 386 15.62 38.92 -16.89
C GLU A 386 14.88 38.61 -18.22
N GLY A 387 13.71 39.23 -18.43
CA GLY A 387 12.93 39.22 -19.69
C GLY A 387 11.51 38.64 -19.56
N GLU A 388 10.52 39.26 -20.24
CA GLU A 388 9.08 38.90 -20.14
C GLU A 388 8.76 37.43 -20.50
N GLU A 389 9.62 36.74 -21.25
CA GLU A 389 9.41 35.33 -21.69
C GLU A 389 10.30 34.31 -20.95
N ALA A 390 11.14 34.75 -20.00
CA ALA A 390 12.16 33.89 -19.38
C ALA A 390 11.59 33.07 -18.20
N TRP A 391 10.64 33.65 -17.46
CA TRP A 391 9.94 33.02 -16.35
C TRP A 391 8.56 32.51 -16.75
N VAL A 392 8.22 31.27 -16.37
CA VAL A 392 6.91 30.67 -16.60
C VAL A 392 6.01 30.90 -15.40
N GLU A 393 4.94 31.68 -15.59
CA GLU A 393 3.93 31.95 -14.56
C GLU A 393 2.97 30.77 -14.34
N SER A 394 3.47 29.69 -13.72
CA SER A 394 2.65 28.51 -13.42
C SER A 394 1.74 28.69 -12.19
N GLY A 395 2.02 29.68 -11.33
CA GLY A 395 1.31 29.90 -10.06
C GLY A 395 1.47 28.78 -9.02
N CYS A 396 2.27 27.76 -9.32
CA CYS A 396 2.48 26.61 -8.46
C CYS A 396 3.44 26.94 -7.30
N VAL A 397 3.17 26.37 -6.13
CA VAL A 397 4.04 26.48 -4.95
C VAL A 397 5.42 25.89 -5.27
N PHE A 398 5.46 24.72 -5.92
CA PHE A 398 6.69 24.05 -6.29
C PHE A 398 6.90 24.08 -7.80
N THR A 399 7.98 24.72 -8.23
CA THR A 399 8.34 24.89 -9.65
C THR A 399 9.77 24.45 -9.91
N MET A 400 10.10 24.32 -11.20
CA MET A 400 11.47 24.37 -11.70
C MET A 400 12.05 25.78 -11.47
N GLU A 401 13.37 25.91 -11.64
CA GLU A 401 14.12 27.17 -11.50
C GLU A 401 13.58 28.29 -12.40
N ASN A 402 12.98 27.95 -13.54
CA ASN A 402 12.39 28.92 -14.49
C ASN A 402 10.88 29.15 -14.30
N GLY A 403 10.32 28.77 -13.14
CA GLY A 403 8.89 28.93 -12.83
C GLY A 403 7.97 27.86 -13.42
N ALA A 404 8.46 26.99 -14.30
CA ALA A 404 7.63 25.93 -14.89
C ALA A 404 7.15 24.92 -13.84
N ALA A 405 5.93 24.40 -14.01
CA ALA A 405 5.38 23.41 -13.10
C ALA A 405 6.23 22.12 -13.07
N LEU A 406 6.37 21.52 -11.89
CA LEU A 406 7.11 20.27 -11.73
C LEU A 406 6.40 19.10 -12.42
N HIS A 407 7.16 18.32 -13.19
CA HIS A 407 6.64 17.06 -13.72
C HIS A 407 6.56 16.00 -12.59
N PRO A 408 5.42 15.31 -12.37
CA PRO A 408 5.24 14.33 -11.28
C PRO A 408 6.31 13.21 -11.22
N ASP A 409 6.72 12.66 -12.37
CA ASP A 409 7.80 11.67 -12.45
C ASP A 409 9.18 12.26 -12.08
N TRP A 410 9.43 13.52 -12.42
CA TRP A 410 10.69 14.18 -12.09
C TRP A 410 10.87 14.29 -10.58
N ILE A 411 9.82 14.63 -9.83
CA ILE A 411 9.84 14.66 -8.35
C ILE A 411 10.27 13.30 -7.79
N SER A 412 9.72 12.22 -8.35
CA SER A 412 10.00 10.86 -7.89
C SER A 412 11.45 10.45 -8.19
N ARG A 413 11.96 10.84 -9.36
CA ARG A 413 13.36 10.59 -9.75
C ARG A 413 14.35 11.42 -8.92
N ARG A 414 14.05 12.70 -8.69
CA ARG A 414 14.88 13.58 -7.83
C ARG A 414 14.95 13.02 -6.42
N PHE A 415 13.81 12.70 -5.82
CA PHE A 415 13.78 12.11 -4.48
C PHE A 415 14.61 10.82 -4.41
N LYS A 416 14.42 9.90 -5.37
CA LYS A 416 15.22 8.67 -5.43
C LYS A 416 16.72 8.98 -5.48
N ARG A 417 17.13 9.98 -6.27
CA ARG A 417 18.53 10.39 -6.38
C ARG A 417 19.07 10.97 -5.07
N LEU A 418 18.28 11.80 -4.37
CA LEU A 418 18.68 12.36 -3.08
C LEU A 418 18.86 11.25 -2.02
N VAL A 419 17.96 10.26 -1.98
CA VAL A 419 18.11 9.09 -1.11
C VAL A 419 19.36 8.28 -1.43
N GLU A 420 19.68 8.08 -2.72
CA GLU A 420 20.93 7.41 -3.11
C GLU A 420 22.18 8.19 -2.67
N LEU A 421 22.13 9.53 -2.75
CA LEU A 421 23.25 10.41 -2.39
C LEU A 421 23.44 10.57 -0.88
N SER A 422 22.37 10.49 -0.09
CA SER A 422 22.45 10.60 1.37
C SER A 422 23.04 9.35 2.04
N GLY A 423 23.15 8.24 1.31
CA GLY A 423 23.59 6.95 1.85
C GLY A 423 22.56 6.27 2.76
N LEU A 424 21.36 6.85 2.91
CA LEU A 424 20.29 6.29 3.71
C LEU A 424 19.66 5.06 3.04
N PRO A 425 19.04 4.16 3.84
CA PRO A 425 18.41 2.97 3.30
C PRO A 425 17.24 3.33 2.35
N PRO A 426 17.04 2.58 1.24
CA PRO A 426 16.22 3.03 0.14
C PRO A 426 14.72 2.99 0.43
N VAL A 427 14.05 4.12 0.30
CA VAL A 427 12.59 4.29 0.33
C VAL A 427 12.09 4.96 -0.95
N ARG A 428 10.81 4.77 -1.29
CA ARG A 428 10.16 5.45 -2.42
C ARG A 428 9.48 6.72 -1.93
N LEU A 429 9.26 7.69 -2.83
CA LEU A 429 8.52 8.90 -2.49
C LEU A 429 7.14 8.60 -1.86
N HIS A 430 6.43 7.60 -2.40
CA HIS A 430 5.12 7.21 -1.84
C HIS A 430 5.23 6.57 -0.45
N ASP A 431 6.40 6.04 -0.09
CA ASP A 431 6.61 5.46 1.23
C ASP A 431 6.68 6.56 2.31
N LEU A 432 6.98 7.81 1.95
CA LEU A 432 6.91 8.96 2.88
C LEU A 432 5.49 9.24 3.38
N ARG A 433 4.47 8.82 2.63
CA ARG A 433 3.10 8.88 3.11
C ARG A 433 2.84 7.90 4.26
N HIS A 434 3.49 6.73 4.23
CA HIS A 434 3.47 5.79 5.36
C HIS A 434 4.27 6.35 6.54
N LEU A 435 5.40 7.02 6.26
CA LEU A 435 6.20 7.72 7.28
C LEU A 435 5.37 8.81 7.97
N SER A 436 4.76 9.73 7.23
CA SER A 436 3.92 10.82 7.77
C SER A 436 2.81 10.30 8.68
N ALA A 437 2.16 9.20 8.30
CA ALA A 437 1.17 8.55 9.14
C ALA A 437 1.79 7.97 10.41
N SER A 438 2.92 7.28 10.29
CA SER A 438 3.64 6.66 11.42
C SER A 438 4.11 7.71 12.42
N LEU A 439 4.65 8.83 11.95
CA LEU A 439 5.07 9.97 12.78
C LEU A 439 3.88 10.60 13.52
N ALA A 440 2.74 10.77 12.84
CA ALA A 440 1.55 11.33 13.48
C ALA A 440 0.98 10.40 14.56
N LEU A 441 0.96 9.08 14.30
CA LEU A 441 0.55 8.09 15.30
C LEU A 441 1.54 8.04 16.47
N LEU A 442 2.84 8.14 16.22
CA LEU A 442 3.87 8.23 17.26
C LEU A 442 3.66 9.46 18.16
N ALA A 443 3.25 10.57 17.57
CA ALA A 443 2.90 11.79 18.29
C ALA A 443 1.53 11.71 19.02
N GLY A 444 0.87 10.55 19.03
CA GLY A 444 -0.42 10.33 19.71
C GLY A 444 -1.65 10.85 18.96
N THR A 445 -1.53 11.16 17.66
CA THR A 445 -2.66 11.63 16.85
C THR A 445 -3.66 10.51 16.61
N ASP A 446 -4.96 10.80 16.74
CA ASP A 446 -6.02 9.83 16.44
C ASP A 446 -5.99 9.37 14.97
N ILE A 447 -6.18 8.07 14.77
CA ILE A 447 -6.10 7.43 13.45
C ILE A 447 -7.10 8.00 12.44
N LYS A 448 -8.26 8.50 12.88
CA LYS A 448 -9.27 9.12 12.03
C LYS A 448 -8.79 10.47 11.50
N VAL A 449 -8.12 11.26 12.33
CA VAL A 449 -7.51 12.54 11.92
C VAL A 449 -6.41 12.28 10.87
N VAL A 450 -5.58 11.25 11.10
CA VAL A 450 -4.57 10.82 10.12
C VAL A 450 -5.22 10.35 8.82
N GLN A 451 -6.33 9.60 8.88
CA GLN A 451 -7.07 9.15 7.70
C GLN A 451 -7.64 10.30 6.87
N GLU A 452 -8.18 11.33 7.53
CA GLU A 452 -8.81 12.48 6.88
C GLU A 452 -7.77 13.36 6.20
N ARG A 453 -6.66 13.68 6.90
CA ARG A 453 -5.46 14.32 6.32
C ARG A 453 -4.90 13.51 5.14
N LEU A 454 -4.91 12.19 5.31
CA LEU A 454 -4.82 11.13 4.32
C LEU A 454 -5.52 11.44 2.99
N GLY A 455 -6.82 11.69 3.05
CA GLY A 455 -7.72 11.54 1.91
C GLY A 455 -7.88 10.06 1.50
N HIS A 456 -7.97 9.14 2.47
CA HIS A 456 -8.32 7.74 2.22
C HIS A 456 -9.84 7.54 2.28
N SER A 457 -10.43 7.10 1.17
CA SER A 457 -11.88 6.86 1.06
C SER A 457 -12.37 5.60 1.80
N SER A 458 -11.48 4.71 2.26
CA SER A 458 -11.85 3.51 3.03
C SER A 458 -11.01 3.37 4.29
N ARG A 459 -11.67 3.08 5.42
CA ARG A 459 -11.04 2.78 6.72
C ARG A 459 -10.10 1.57 6.66
N GLN A 460 -10.39 0.61 5.77
CA GLN A 460 -9.58 -0.60 5.62
C GLN A 460 -8.21 -0.30 4.98
N ILE A 461 -8.11 0.75 4.17
CA ILE A 461 -6.82 1.23 3.65
C ILE A 461 -5.99 1.80 4.80
N THR A 462 -6.60 2.47 5.77
CA THR A 462 -5.93 3.09 6.92
C THR A 462 -5.39 2.03 7.89
N SER A 463 -6.23 1.07 8.33
CA SER A 463 -5.83 0.07 9.34
C SER A 463 -4.74 -0.92 8.84
N ASP A 464 -4.88 -1.44 7.61
CA ASP A 464 -3.93 -2.40 7.02
C ASP A 464 -2.57 -1.75 6.66
N THR A 465 -2.54 -0.42 6.53
CA THR A 465 -1.36 0.32 6.07
C THR A 465 -0.43 0.73 7.22
N TYR A 466 -0.94 0.84 8.45
CA TYR A 466 -0.17 1.37 9.58
C TYR A 466 0.16 0.31 10.65
N THR A 467 -0.16 -0.96 10.37
CA THR A 467 0.12 -2.09 11.27
C THR A 467 1.62 -2.30 11.53
N SER A 468 2.50 -1.75 10.69
CA SER A 468 3.95 -1.73 10.94
C SER A 468 4.31 -0.49 11.74
N VAL A 469 3.80 -0.41 12.95
CA VAL A 469 4.10 0.70 13.86
C VAL A 469 5.58 0.63 14.27
N LEU A 470 6.14 1.81 14.55
CA LEU A 470 7.52 1.96 15.00
C LEU A 470 7.75 1.13 16.28
N PRO A 471 8.94 0.53 16.51
CA PRO A 471 9.25 -0.22 17.73
C PRO A 471 8.88 0.51 19.02
N GLU A 472 8.97 1.85 19.01
CA GLU A 472 8.62 2.74 20.12
C GLU A 472 7.13 2.69 20.45
N LEU A 473 6.25 2.62 19.44
CA LEU A 473 4.81 2.51 19.65
C LEU A 473 4.43 1.14 20.24
N PHE A 474 5.08 0.06 19.81
CA PHE A 474 4.89 -1.25 20.42
C PHE A 474 5.38 -1.27 21.87
N ARG A 475 6.48 -0.58 22.18
CA ARG A 475 6.96 -0.44 23.56
C ARG A 475 5.96 0.35 24.40
N THR A 476 5.50 1.51 23.95
CA THR A 476 4.51 2.33 24.67
C THR A 476 3.18 1.61 24.85
N GLU A 477 2.70 0.89 23.83
CA GLU A 477 1.49 0.05 23.92
C GLU A 477 1.69 -1.05 24.97
N ALA A 478 2.80 -1.79 24.92
CA ALA A 478 3.10 -2.83 25.89
C ALA A 478 3.16 -2.27 27.33
N GLU A 479 3.83 -1.14 27.55
CA GLU A 479 3.90 -0.48 28.86
C GLU A 479 2.51 0.01 29.33
N SER A 480 1.72 0.58 28.41
CA SER A 480 0.35 1.06 28.72
C SER A 480 -0.59 -0.10 29.04
N THR A 481 -0.51 -1.19 28.28
CA THR A 481 -1.29 -2.42 28.50
C THR A 481 -0.93 -3.07 29.84
N VAL A 482 0.33 -3.03 30.25
CA VAL A 482 0.75 -3.45 31.59
C VAL A 482 0.23 -2.50 32.67
N ALA A 483 0.19 -1.19 32.42
CA ALA A 483 -0.27 -0.18 33.39
C ALA A 483 -1.78 -0.23 33.67
N VAL A 484 -2.61 -0.67 32.71
CA VAL A 484 -4.07 -0.77 32.88
C VAL A 484 -4.54 -2.04 33.58
N VAL A 485 -3.64 -3.02 33.79
CA VAL A 485 -3.95 -4.23 34.57
C VAL A 485 -3.68 -3.93 36.04
N PRO A 486 -4.73 -3.77 36.88
CA PRO A 486 -4.54 -3.49 38.31
C PRO A 486 -3.84 -4.68 38.97
N ARG A 487 -2.60 -4.47 39.41
CA ARG A 487 -1.91 -5.39 40.33
C ARG A 487 -2.43 -5.12 41.75
N GLY A 488 -2.65 -6.16 42.54
CA GLY A 488 -3.29 -6.05 43.85
C GLY A 488 -2.60 -5.11 44.84
N GLY A 489 -3.05 -3.86 44.89
CA GLY A 489 -2.93 -2.89 45.98
C GLY A 489 -1.58 -2.19 46.12
N GLU A 490 -1.52 -0.89 45.81
CA GLU A 490 -0.57 0.03 46.43
C GLU A 490 -0.69 -0.13 47.96
N VAL A 491 0.39 -0.51 48.63
CA VAL A 491 0.39 -0.65 50.08
C VAL A 491 0.35 0.74 50.69
N SER A 492 -0.76 1.11 51.31
CA SER A 492 -0.91 2.41 51.95
C SER A 492 -0.09 2.48 53.24
N TYR A 493 0.56 3.62 53.47
CA TYR A 493 1.33 3.88 54.67
C TYR A 493 1.12 5.32 55.15
N THR A 494 1.33 5.54 56.45
CA THR A 494 1.27 6.85 57.11
C THR A 494 2.64 7.20 57.65
N VAL A 495 3.19 8.34 57.23
CA VAL A 495 4.46 8.86 57.72
C VAL A 495 4.31 9.34 59.16
N LYS A 496 5.12 8.80 60.07
CA LYS A 496 5.21 9.21 61.48
C LYS A 496 6.45 10.06 61.75
N LYS A 497 7.55 9.79 61.06
CA LYS A 497 8.76 10.60 61.02
C LYS A 497 9.23 10.66 59.57
N ALA A 498 9.27 11.85 59.00
CA ALA A 498 9.74 12.06 57.63
C ALA A 498 11.16 11.50 57.47
N LEU A 499 11.42 10.86 56.32
CA LEU A 499 12.72 10.29 56.03
C LEU A 499 13.73 11.41 55.73
N LYS A 500 14.84 11.44 56.46
CA LYS A 500 15.97 12.33 56.21
C LYS A 500 17.26 11.54 56.35
N ILE A 501 17.93 11.27 55.23
CA ILE A 501 19.19 10.53 55.22
C ILE A 501 20.35 11.52 55.37
N PRO A 502 21.16 11.44 56.44
CA PRO A 502 22.31 12.31 56.62
C PRO A 502 23.38 12.08 55.54
N GLY A 503 24.05 13.15 55.10
CA GLY A 503 25.14 13.07 54.12
C GLY A 503 26.31 12.18 54.56
N SER A 504 26.51 12.02 55.87
CA SER A 504 27.54 11.17 56.47
C SER A 504 27.33 9.67 56.25
N VAL A 505 26.14 9.25 55.81
CA VAL A 505 25.83 7.84 55.49
C VAL A 505 26.35 7.43 54.11
N PHE A 506 26.64 8.40 53.23
CA PHE A 506 27.12 8.14 51.88
C PHE A 506 28.63 7.96 51.87
N ALA A 507 29.10 6.83 51.35
CA ALA A 507 30.50 6.59 51.04
C ALA A 507 30.73 6.81 49.54
N GLN A 508 31.57 7.79 49.21
CA GLN A 508 31.85 8.30 47.86
C GLN A 508 30.63 8.92 47.15
N ASP A 509 29.48 8.25 47.09
CA ASP A 509 28.13 8.75 46.71
C ASP A 509 27.05 7.65 46.86
N VAL A 510 27.42 6.48 47.36
CA VAL A 510 26.52 5.34 47.57
C VAL A 510 26.21 5.19 49.05
N ALA A 511 24.95 4.94 49.39
CA ALA A 511 24.51 4.61 50.74
C ALA A 511 23.80 3.24 50.77
N VAL A 512 24.03 2.49 51.86
CA VAL A 512 23.31 1.25 52.16
C VAL A 512 22.36 1.52 53.31
N LEU A 513 21.09 1.20 53.11
CA LEU A 513 20.02 1.42 54.07
C LEU A 513 19.31 0.12 54.37
N PHE A 514 18.83 0.02 55.60
CA PHE A 514 18.02 -1.08 56.08
C PHE A 514 16.65 -0.55 56.50
N ALA A 515 15.60 -1.07 55.86
CA ALA A 515 14.22 -0.83 56.28
C ALA A 515 13.74 -2.02 57.08
N ARG A 516 13.53 -1.81 58.38
CA ARG A 516 13.06 -2.83 59.32
C ARG A 516 11.57 -2.63 59.58
N ALA A 517 10.75 -3.61 59.21
CA ALA A 517 9.34 -3.64 59.56
C ALA A 517 9.12 -4.55 60.77
N ALA A 518 8.51 -4.05 61.84
CA ALA A 518 8.17 -4.82 63.02
C ALA A 518 6.67 -4.72 63.32
N SER A 519 6.04 -5.84 63.67
CA SER A 519 4.64 -5.88 64.08
C SER A 519 4.46 -5.17 65.42
N THR A 520 3.45 -4.31 65.53
CA THR A 520 3.19 -3.52 66.76
C THR A 520 2.29 -4.25 67.77
N GLY A 521 2.20 -5.58 67.69
CA GLY A 521 1.34 -6.41 68.57
C GLY A 521 -0.15 -6.48 68.15
N HIS A 522 -0.59 -5.68 67.19
CA HIS A 522 -1.90 -5.81 66.53
C HIS A 522 -1.72 -6.55 65.19
N LYS A 523 -2.58 -7.56 64.92
CA LYS A 523 -2.41 -8.58 63.85
C LYS A 523 -2.21 -8.06 62.42
N SER A 524 -2.38 -6.77 62.15
CA SER A 524 -2.21 -6.19 60.82
C SER A 524 -1.43 -4.87 60.80
N ARG A 525 -0.85 -4.41 61.92
CA ARG A 525 -0.18 -3.11 61.99
C ARG A 525 1.33 -3.25 62.13
N TRP A 526 2.05 -2.58 61.24
CA TRP A 526 3.50 -2.65 61.15
C TRP A 526 4.11 -1.25 61.27
N ALA A 527 5.19 -1.14 62.05
CA ALA A 527 6.05 0.03 62.07
C ALA A 527 7.29 -0.27 61.23
N VAL A 528 7.58 0.58 60.26
CA VAL A 528 8.78 0.48 59.43
C VAL A 528 9.73 1.61 59.80
N GLU A 529 10.98 1.27 60.06
CA GLU A 529 12.06 2.21 60.40
C GLU A 529 13.22 2.04 59.42
N VAL A 530 13.80 3.16 59.01
CA VAL A 530 14.96 3.18 58.10
C VAL A 530 16.21 3.60 58.88
N GLN A 531 17.30 2.84 58.74
CA GLN A 531 18.58 3.07 59.41
C GLN A 531 19.75 2.59 58.53
N ALA A 532 20.98 3.09 58.76
CA ALA A 532 22.18 2.64 58.04
C ALA A 532 22.80 1.36 58.62
N THR A 533 22.64 1.16 59.94
CA THR A 533 23.22 0.04 60.69
C THR A 533 22.20 -0.50 61.69
N ALA A 534 22.33 -1.76 62.08
CA ALA A 534 21.44 -2.37 63.07
C ALA A 534 21.59 -1.68 64.44
N GLY A 535 20.51 -1.08 64.95
CA GLY A 535 20.51 -0.36 66.22
C GLY A 535 21.08 1.06 66.16
N GLY A 536 21.34 1.57 64.95
CA GLY A 536 21.77 2.95 64.73
C GLY A 536 20.61 3.95 64.70
N ASP A 537 20.92 5.19 64.31
CA ASP A 537 19.92 6.27 64.24
C ASP A 537 18.82 5.96 63.22
N VAL A 538 17.58 6.13 63.66
CA VAL A 538 16.39 5.99 62.79
C VAL A 538 16.19 7.27 61.97
N PHE A 539 16.38 7.17 60.66
CA PHE A 539 16.27 8.28 59.71
C PHE A 539 14.83 8.62 59.32
N GLY A 540 13.90 7.69 59.50
CA GLY A 540 12.49 7.89 59.23
C GLY A 540 11.64 6.73 59.75
N ARG A 541 10.34 6.98 59.94
CA ARG A 541 9.37 5.98 60.39
C ARG A 541 8.03 6.12 59.67
N ILE A 542 7.48 5.02 59.15
CA ILE A 542 6.08 4.92 58.67
C ILE A 542 5.33 3.84 59.44
N HIS A 543 4.00 3.94 59.47
CA HIS A 543 3.11 2.85 59.83
C HIS A 543 2.36 2.37 58.59
N THR A 544 2.17 1.06 58.45
CA THR A 544 1.35 0.48 57.38
C THR A 544 0.43 -0.61 57.93
N GLU A 545 -0.72 -0.78 57.29
CA GLU A 545 -1.62 -1.89 57.55
C GLU A 545 -1.37 -2.98 56.51
N ALA A 546 -0.84 -4.12 56.97
CA ALA A 546 -0.43 -5.22 56.13
C ALA A 546 -0.80 -6.55 56.78
N GLN A 547 -1.41 -7.45 56.01
CA GLN A 547 -1.83 -8.77 56.49
C GLN A 547 -0.65 -9.74 56.72
N ALA A 548 0.54 -9.42 56.18
CA ALA A 548 1.75 -10.23 56.31
C ALA A 548 3.01 -9.35 56.30
N ALA A 549 4.11 -9.91 56.81
CA ALA A 549 5.44 -9.28 56.85
C ALA A 549 5.93 -8.84 55.46
N GLU A 550 5.66 -9.66 54.43
CA GLU A 550 6.03 -9.41 53.03
C GLU A 550 5.36 -8.14 52.47
N ARG A 551 4.09 -7.92 52.82
CA ARG A 551 3.35 -6.72 52.41
C ARG A 551 3.85 -5.46 53.13
N ALA A 552 4.33 -5.59 54.36
CA ALA A 552 4.96 -4.48 55.08
C ALA A 552 6.31 -4.07 54.47
N VAL A 553 7.04 -5.05 53.91
CA VAL A 553 8.27 -4.83 53.13
C VAL A 553 7.97 -4.06 51.83
N GLU A 554 6.92 -4.42 51.11
CA GLU A 554 6.50 -3.68 49.92
C GLU A 554 6.19 -2.21 50.23
N ALA A 555 5.57 -1.91 51.38
CA ALA A 555 5.33 -0.54 51.82
C ALA A 555 6.64 0.23 52.10
N ALA A 556 7.61 -0.46 52.70
CA ALA A 556 8.93 0.10 53.00
C ALA A 556 9.69 0.44 51.72
N GLU A 557 9.70 -0.46 50.74
CA GLU A 557 10.31 -0.23 49.43
C GLU A 557 9.60 0.89 48.66
N ALA A 558 8.27 0.89 48.64
CA ALA A 558 7.49 1.92 47.97
C ALA A 558 7.77 3.32 48.55
N TRP A 559 7.82 3.42 49.89
CA TRP A 559 8.14 4.68 50.57
C TRP A 559 9.57 5.15 50.27
N LEU A 560 10.55 4.25 50.31
CA LEU A 560 11.95 4.59 50.02
C LEU A 560 12.15 4.98 48.55
N ARG A 561 11.50 4.29 47.62
CA ARG A 561 11.54 4.64 46.19
C ARG A 561 10.91 6.00 45.93
N ALA A 562 9.77 6.31 46.57
CA ALA A 562 9.15 7.63 46.46
C ALA A 562 10.09 8.74 46.95
N TYR A 563 10.73 8.54 48.11
CA TYR A 563 11.74 9.48 48.63
C TYR A 563 12.93 9.64 47.68
N CYS A 564 13.47 8.54 47.13
CA CYS A 564 14.58 8.60 46.18
C CYS A 564 14.20 9.38 44.93
N THR A 565 13.01 9.16 44.37
CA THR A 565 12.48 9.91 43.23
C THR A 565 12.36 11.41 43.56
N GLU A 566 11.85 11.77 44.73
CA GLU A 566 11.74 13.17 45.17
C GLU A 566 13.11 13.85 45.35
N GLN A 567 14.13 13.11 45.79
CA GLN A 567 15.49 13.62 46.01
C GLN A 567 16.41 13.48 44.78
N GLY A 568 15.95 12.84 43.69
CA GLY A 568 16.77 12.57 42.49
C GLY A 568 17.81 11.45 42.65
N TYR A 569 17.65 10.59 43.65
CA TYR A 569 18.53 9.44 43.91
C TYR A 569 18.09 8.22 43.09
N GLU A 570 19.05 7.40 42.68
CA GLU A 570 18.80 6.14 41.99
C GLU A 570 18.87 4.96 42.97
N VAL A 571 17.90 4.05 42.92
CA VAL A 571 17.94 2.81 43.69
C VAL A 571 18.67 1.74 42.87
N ILE A 572 19.96 1.53 43.15
CA ILE A 572 20.82 0.57 42.45
C ILE A 572 20.34 -0.88 42.70
N ARG A 573 19.97 -1.19 43.95
CA ARG A 573 19.61 -2.55 44.36
C ARG A 573 18.63 -2.54 45.53
N SER A 574 17.64 -3.43 45.49
CA SER A 574 16.77 -3.77 46.63
C SER A 574 16.84 -5.27 46.88
N GLU A 575 17.01 -5.68 48.13
CA GLU A 575 17.11 -7.09 48.52
C GLU A 575 16.27 -7.34 49.78
N ASN A 576 15.27 -8.20 49.67
CA ASN A 576 14.52 -8.68 50.82
C ASN A 576 15.37 -9.70 51.59
N LEU A 577 15.60 -9.45 52.88
CA LEU A 577 16.45 -10.25 53.75
C LEU A 577 15.64 -11.23 54.62
N ALA A 578 14.42 -11.60 54.22
CA ALA A 578 13.57 -12.55 54.95
C ALA A 578 14.32 -13.86 55.31
N ASP A 579 15.12 -14.41 54.38
CA ASP A 579 15.90 -15.65 54.61
C ASP A 579 17.02 -15.50 55.65
N ARG A 580 17.36 -14.27 56.04
CA ARG A 580 18.35 -13.96 57.07
C ARG A 580 17.73 -13.74 58.45
N ILE A 581 16.39 -13.77 58.56
CA ILE A 581 15.65 -13.65 59.82
C ILE A 581 15.38 -15.04 60.38
N PRO A 582 15.64 -15.31 61.67
CA PRO A 582 15.29 -16.59 62.31
C PRO A 582 13.78 -16.90 62.20
N GLU A 583 13.43 -18.18 62.08
CA GLU A 583 12.06 -18.62 61.72
C GLU A 583 10.99 -18.18 62.70
N ASP A 584 11.34 -18.11 63.99
CA ASP A 584 10.50 -17.63 65.10
C ASP A 584 10.20 -16.12 65.02
N HIS A 585 11.01 -15.36 64.29
CA HIS A 585 10.86 -13.91 64.13
C HIS A 585 10.23 -13.50 62.79
N LYS A 586 10.19 -14.36 61.77
CA LYS A 586 9.66 -14.02 60.43
C LYS A 586 8.18 -13.60 60.43
N ALA A 587 7.39 -14.08 61.40
CA ALA A 587 5.98 -13.69 61.52
C ALA A 587 5.77 -12.25 62.04
N THR A 588 6.78 -11.65 62.66
CA THR A 588 6.67 -10.35 63.34
C THR A 588 7.73 -9.33 62.92
N LEU A 589 8.68 -9.76 62.08
CA LEU A 589 9.80 -8.94 61.62
C LEU A 589 10.05 -9.17 60.12
N ALA A 590 10.31 -8.08 59.40
CA ALA A 590 10.78 -8.10 58.04
C ALA A 590 11.90 -7.08 57.85
N LEU A 591 12.82 -7.36 56.92
CA LEU A 591 14.00 -6.52 56.70
C LEU A 591 14.31 -6.43 55.21
N VAL A 592 14.53 -5.22 54.71
CA VAL A 592 14.98 -4.96 53.34
C VAL A 592 16.28 -4.19 53.37
N ARG A 593 17.23 -4.56 52.52
CA ARG A 593 18.44 -3.78 52.25
C ARG A 593 18.30 -3.05 50.92
N LEU A 594 18.50 -1.75 50.93
CA LEU A 594 18.53 -0.92 49.73
C LEU A 594 19.91 -0.30 49.55
N VAL A 595 20.37 -0.22 48.32
CA VAL A 595 21.58 0.49 47.91
C VAL A 595 21.15 1.64 47.01
N ILE A 596 21.49 2.87 47.39
CA ILE A 596 21.11 4.09 46.68
C ILE A 596 22.34 4.87 46.23
N ASP A 597 22.23 5.53 45.08
CA ASP A 597 23.23 6.43 44.51
C ASP A 597 22.67 7.85 44.41
N ARG A 598 23.48 8.86 44.74
CA ARG A 598 23.10 10.28 44.59
C ARG A 598 23.76 10.99 43.40
N THR A 599 24.68 10.35 42.65
CA THR A 599 25.34 10.95 41.48
C THR A 599 24.43 11.17 40.27
N SER A 600 23.28 10.49 40.21
CA SER A 600 22.30 10.66 39.13
C SER A 600 21.70 12.07 39.04
N ALA A 601 21.85 12.91 40.08
CA ALA A 601 21.34 14.27 40.14
C ALA A 601 22.33 15.36 39.67
N SER A 602 23.65 15.11 39.64
CA SER A 602 24.66 16.14 39.31
C SER A 602 25.22 16.06 37.88
N GLY A 603 24.62 15.23 37.02
CA GLY A 603 25.09 14.99 35.64
C GLY A 603 24.06 15.25 34.53
N ARG A 604 22.93 15.89 34.82
CA ARG A 604 21.93 16.28 33.80
C ARG A 604 21.49 17.73 33.98
N ASP A 605 22.35 18.67 33.60
CA ASP A 605 21.90 20.03 33.27
C ASP A 605 21.28 20.04 31.88
N GLU A 606 19.96 19.82 31.82
CA GLU A 606 19.04 20.51 30.90
C GLU A 606 17.58 20.33 31.39
N PRO A 607 16.77 21.40 31.53
CA PRO A 607 15.51 21.34 32.27
C PRO A 607 14.33 20.88 31.40
N VAL A 608 13.83 19.66 31.62
CA VAL A 608 12.52 19.22 31.13
C VAL A 608 11.44 19.50 32.19
N SER A 609 10.82 20.67 32.03
CA SER A 609 9.43 21.02 32.29
C SER A 609 8.62 20.29 33.37
N ARG A 610 8.17 21.08 34.35
CA ARG A 610 6.77 21.21 34.81
C ARG A 610 5.76 20.39 33.98
N PHE A 611 5.27 19.26 34.49
CA PHE A 611 3.96 18.71 34.15
C PHE A 611 3.53 17.60 35.12
N LEU A 612 3.20 17.95 36.37
CA LEU A 612 2.29 17.16 37.22
C LEU A 612 1.57 18.11 38.20
N ALA A 613 0.74 18.99 37.66
CA ALA A 613 -0.36 19.60 38.42
C ALA A 613 -1.61 18.79 38.11
N GLY A 614 -1.95 17.85 38.98
CA GLY A 614 -3.12 17.01 38.80
C GLY A 614 -3.34 16.07 39.97
N THR A 615 -4.24 16.48 40.87
CA THR A 615 -4.92 15.66 41.88
C THR A 615 -4.10 15.10 43.05
N ARG A 616 -4.22 15.76 44.22
CA ARG A 616 -4.55 15.09 45.50
C ARG A 616 -5.25 16.11 46.41
N LYS A 617 -6.56 15.91 46.61
CA LYS A 617 -7.35 16.56 47.66
C LYS A 617 -6.78 16.15 49.01
N ALA A 618 -6.30 17.11 49.79
CA ALA A 618 -6.13 16.95 51.23
C ALA A 618 -7.41 17.47 51.90
N SER A 619 -8.18 16.56 52.49
CA SER A 619 -9.19 16.90 53.49
C SER A 619 -8.48 17.31 54.78
N VAL A 620 -8.57 18.60 55.11
CA VAL A 620 -8.18 19.11 56.43
C VAL A 620 -9.34 18.81 57.39
N GLY A 621 -9.13 17.88 58.31
CA GLY A 621 -9.93 17.71 59.51
C GLY A 621 -9.27 18.46 60.67
N SER A 622 -10.02 19.36 61.27
CA SER A 622 -9.72 20.13 62.47
C SER A 622 -9.44 19.26 63.71
N GLY A 623 -8.43 19.64 64.49
CA GLY A 623 -8.10 19.09 65.80
C GLY A 623 -6.78 19.62 66.30
#